data_AF-A0A961K9N8-F1
#
_entry.id   AF-A0A961K9N8-F1
#
_cell.length_a   1.000
_cell.length_b   1.000
_cell.length_c   1.000
_cell.angle_alpha   90.00
_cell.angle_beta   90.00
_cell.angle_gamma   90.00
#
_symmetry.space_group_name_H-M   'P 1'
#
loop_
_entity.id
_entity.type
_entity.pdbx_description
1 polymer ?
#
loop_
_entity_poly.entity_id
_entity_poly.type
_entity_poly.pdbx_seq_one_letter_code
_entity_poly.pdbx_strand_id
1 'polypeptide(L)'
;MMNRRQLLGAGIGVGAVLASVSSAQTRFRDLPEAASTENPYTQVPPRPADGFEYNPVVTLNGWSLPWRMNGGVKEFHLVAEPVERIMAEGMVARLWGYNGQSTGPTIEAVEGERVRIYVTNRLPEHTSVHWHGMILPSGM
;
A
#
# COMPACT_ATOMS: atom_id res chain seq x y z
N MET A 1 11.76 18.58 -47.77
CA MET A 1 10.96 19.57 -47.02
C MET A 1 9.66 18.90 -46.60
N MET A 2 9.36 18.84 -45.31
CA MET A 2 8.16 18.19 -44.77
C MET A 2 6.95 19.14 -44.90
N ASN A 3 5.85 18.67 -45.49
CA ASN A 3 4.64 19.48 -45.68
C ASN A 3 3.83 19.55 -44.36
N ARG A 4 3.14 20.67 -44.11
CA ARG A 4 2.19 20.87 -42.99
C ARG A 4 1.26 19.67 -42.73
N ARG A 5 0.84 18.94 -43.77
CA ARG A 5 0.02 17.72 -43.62
C ARG A 5 0.77 16.55 -42.96
N GLN A 6 2.07 16.41 -43.21
CA GLN A 6 2.91 15.38 -42.58
C GLN A 6 3.25 15.73 -41.13
N LEU A 7 3.36 17.03 -40.80
CA LEU A 7 3.60 17.49 -39.42
C LEU A 7 2.39 17.21 -38.51
N LEU A 8 1.17 17.41 -39.01
CA LEU A 8 -0.06 17.15 -38.26
C LEU A 8 -0.35 15.65 -38.11
N GLY A 9 -0.01 14.83 -39.11
CA GLY A 9 -0.16 13.37 -39.03
C GLY A 9 0.80 12.70 -38.03
N ALA A 10 2.03 13.23 -37.89
CA ALA A 10 3.02 12.71 -36.95
C ALA A 10 2.72 13.07 -35.48
N GLY A 11 2.01 14.19 -35.23
CA GLY A 11 1.70 14.65 -33.88
C GLY A 11 0.64 13.81 -33.15
N ILE A 12 -0.32 13.24 -33.88
CA ILE A 12 -1.44 12.48 -33.27
C ILE A 12 -0.97 11.12 -32.75
N GLY A 13 -0.06 10.45 -33.46
CA GLY A 13 0.47 9.13 -33.05
C GLY A 13 1.43 9.19 -31.86
N VAL A 14 2.29 10.21 -31.80
CA VAL A 14 3.30 10.36 -30.72
C VAL A 14 2.71 11.06 -29.48
N GLY A 15 1.83 12.04 -29.68
CA GLY A 15 1.20 12.77 -28.58
C GLY A 15 0.26 11.92 -27.72
N ALA A 16 -0.49 11.00 -28.35
CA ALA A 16 -1.41 10.11 -27.62
C ALA A 16 -0.67 9.09 -26.74
N VAL A 17 0.49 8.59 -27.19
CA VAL A 17 1.31 7.63 -26.42
C VAL A 17 2.06 8.33 -25.26
N LEU A 18 2.52 9.57 -25.44
CA LEU A 18 3.17 10.32 -24.35
C LEU A 18 2.18 10.81 -23.28
N ALA A 19 0.95 11.18 -23.67
CA ALA A 19 -0.09 11.62 -22.74
C ALA A 19 -0.56 10.48 -21.80
N SER A 20 -0.63 9.25 -22.29
CA SER A 20 -1.06 8.11 -21.46
C SER A 20 -0.04 7.75 -20.38
N VAL A 21 1.26 7.74 -20.73
CA VAL A 21 2.35 7.42 -19.79
C VAL A 21 2.52 8.49 -18.71
N SER A 22 2.37 9.78 -19.06
CA SER A 22 2.43 10.89 -18.10
C SER A 22 1.21 10.93 -17.16
N SER A 23 0.01 10.55 -17.64
CA SER A 23 -1.19 10.46 -16.78
C SER A 23 -1.18 9.29 -15.80
N ALA A 24 -0.45 8.21 -16.08
CA ALA A 24 -0.29 7.10 -15.14
C ALA A 24 0.63 7.49 -13.96
N GLN A 25 1.65 8.31 -14.22
CA GLN A 25 2.56 8.81 -13.18
C GLN A 25 1.89 9.78 -12.20
N THR A 26 0.84 10.51 -12.62
CA THR A 26 0.14 11.44 -11.72
C THR A 26 -0.81 10.75 -10.74
N ARG A 27 -1.40 9.60 -11.10
CA ARG A 27 -2.40 8.91 -10.27
C ARG A 27 -1.85 8.34 -8.95
N PHE A 28 -0.56 8.03 -8.91
CA PHE A 28 0.09 7.44 -7.74
C PHE A 28 0.93 8.43 -6.94
N ARG A 29 1.03 9.69 -7.40
CA ARG A 29 1.87 10.71 -6.78
C ARG A 29 1.42 11.05 -5.35
N ASP A 30 0.14 10.87 -5.07
CA ASP A 30 -0.45 11.18 -3.77
C ASP A 30 -0.61 9.96 -2.86
N LEU A 31 -0.09 8.79 -3.23
CA LEU A 31 -0.10 7.64 -2.32
C LEU A 31 0.85 7.88 -1.13
N PRO A 32 0.50 7.41 0.09
CA PRO A 32 1.50 7.30 1.15
C PRO A 32 2.64 6.40 0.66
N GLU A 33 3.87 6.68 1.09
CA GLU A 33 4.99 5.78 0.78
C GLU A 33 4.73 4.38 1.38
N ALA A 34 4.99 3.34 0.59
CA ALA A 34 4.82 1.96 1.02
C ALA A 34 5.99 1.55 1.92
N ALA A 35 5.85 1.76 3.23
CA ALA A 35 6.80 1.23 4.20
C ALA A 35 6.83 -0.30 4.14
N SER A 36 8.01 -0.89 4.33
CA SER A 36 8.22 -2.33 4.40
C SER A 36 9.28 -2.68 5.44
N THR A 37 9.21 -3.88 5.99
CA THR A 37 10.26 -4.43 6.84
C THR A 37 10.36 -5.93 6.61
N GLU A 38 11.56 -6.47 6.75
CA GLU A 38 11.78 -7.93 6.79
C GLU A 38 12.14 -8.39 8.21
N ASN A 39 12.32 -7.45 9.14
CA ASN A 39 12.76 -7.70 10.50
C ASN A 39 11.67 -8.46 11.31
N PRO A 40 11.92 -9.71 11.75
CA PRO A 40 10.92 -10.54 12.43
C PRO A 40 10.73 -10.22 13.92
N TYR A 41 11.50 -9.27 14.47
CA TYR A 41 11.44 -8.90 15.88
C TYR A 41 10.31 -7.92 16.15
N THR A 42 9.73 -8.03 17.35
CA THR A 42 8.74 -7.09 17.87
C THR A 42 9.27 -5.66 17.82
N GLN A 43 8.53 -4.78 17.16
CA GLN A 43 8.82 -3.34 17.13
C GLN A 43 7.87 -2.60 18.06
N VAL A 44 8.40 -1.60 18.75
CA VAL A 44 7.57 -0.70 19.58
C VAL A 44 6.83 0.23 18.62
N PRO A 45 5.48 0.24 18.62
CA PRO A 45 4.70 1.14 17.79
C PRO A 45 4.97 2.60 18.19
N PRO A 46 5.03 3.53 17.22
CA PRO A 46 5.12 4.95 17.55
C PRO A 46 3.87 5.38 18.34
N ARG A 47 4.05 6.26 19.32
CA ARG A 47 2.91 6.87 19.99
C ARG A 47 2.16 7.78 19.00
N PRO A 48 0.83 7.91 19.12
CA PRO A 48 0.06 8.78 18.26
C PRO A 48 0.54 10.21 18.47
N ALA A 49 1.09 10.85 17.43
CA ALA A 49 1.51 12.25 17.49
C ALA A 49 0.33 13.20 17.25
N ASP A 50 -0.66 12.74 16.48
CA ASP A 50 -1.84 13.48 16.04
C ASP A 50 -3.10 12.61 16.22
N GLY A 51 -4.25 13.23 16.50
CA GLY A 51 -5.54 12.54 16.63
C GLY A 51 -5.94 12.20 18.06
N PHE A 52 -6.60 11.06 18.24
CA PHE A 52 -7.04 10.58 19.56
C PHE A 52 -5.86 10.02 20.36
N GLU A 53 -5.84 10.29 21.66
CA GLU A 53 -4.88 9.65 22.57
C GLU A 53 -5.33 8.21 22.81
N TYR A 54 -4.42 7.25 22.61
CA TYR A 54 -4.64 5.84 22.89
C TYR A 54 -3.32 5.15 23.25
N ASN A 55 -3.41 3.99 23.90
CA ASN A 55 -2.25 3.12 24.17
C ASN A 55 -2.02 2.21 22.96
N PRO A 56 -0.91 2.36 22.22
CA PRO A 56 -0.67 1.55 21.03
C PRO A 56 -0.53 0.07 21.33
N VAL A 57 -1.09 -0.77 20.46
CA VAL A 57 -0.98 -2.22 20.54
C VAL A 57 0.41 -2.67 20.10
N VAL A 58 1.09 -3.44 20.96
CA VAL A 58 2.33 -4.12 20.61
C VAL A 58 1.98 -5.49 20.03
N THR A 59 2.29 -5.70 18.75
CA THR A 59 2.13 -7.00 18.09
C THR A 59 3.43 -7.78 18.17
N LEU A 60 3.39 -8.94 18.82
CA LEU A 60 4.55 -9.82 18.96
C LEU A 60 5.07 -10.25 17.59
N ASN A 61 6.38 -10.20 17.41
CA ASN A 61 7.06 -10.58 16.17
C ASN A 61 6.55 -9.78 14.95
N GLY A 62 6.09 -8.55 15.19
CA GLY A 62 5.53 -7.67 14.17
C GLY A 62 5.81 -6.20 14.45
N TRP A 63 5.16 -5.36 13.65
CA TRP A 63 5.32 -3.91 13.64
C TRP A 63 4.01 -3.26 13.21
N SER A 64 3.85 -1.97 13.49
CA SER A 64 2.67 -1.21 13.05
C SER A 64 2.91 -0.56 11.70
N LEU A 65 1.93 -0.68 10.80
CA LEU A 65 1.95 -0.02 9.50
C LEU A 65 1.89 1.49 9.72
N PRO A 66 2.87 2.28 9.24
CA PRO A 66 2.83 3.71 9.37
C PRO A 66 1.69 4.29 8.55
N TRP A 67 1.22 5.43 9.01
CA TRP A 67 0.14 6.18 8.42
C TRP A 67 0.48 7.66 8.38
N ARG A 68 -0.29 8.41 7.59
CA ARG A 68 -0.27 9.88 7.60
C ARG A 68 -1.69 10.41 7.75
N MET A 69 -1.83 11.62 8.30
CA MET A 69 -3.09 12.35 8.21
C MET A 69 -3.21 13.10 6.89
N ASN A 70 -4.37 13.00 6.24
CA ASN A 70 -4.73 13.77 5.06
C ASN A 70 -6.19 14.22 5.14
N GLY A 71 -6.42 15.51 5.40
CA GLY A 71 -7.78 16.08 5.47
C GLY A 71 -8.69 15.41 6.50
N GLY A 72 -8.16 15.04 7.67
CA GLY A 72 -8.90 14.32 8.73
C GLY A 72 -9.13 12.83 8.44
N VAL A 73 -8.44 12.28 7.44
CA VAL A 73 -8.43 10.84 7.12
C VAL A 73 -7.05 10.26 7.45
N LYS A 74 -7.03 9.16 8.19
CA LYS A 74 -5.84 8.36 8.48
C LYS A 74 -5.56 7.44 7.30
N GLU A 75 -4.50 7.73 6.56
CA GLU A 75 -4.15 7.01 5.33
C GLU A 75 -3.03 6.00 5.56
N PHE A 76 -3.27 4.76 5.15
CA PHE A 76 -2.31 3.65 5.16
C PHE A 76 -2.01 3.17 3.74
N HIS A 77 -0.84 2.55 3.54
CA HIS A 77 -0.49 1.87 2.30
C HIS A 77 -0.09 0.41 2.56
N LEU A 78 -1.01 -0.50 2.24
CA LEU A 78 -0.85 -1.94 2.37
C LEU A 78 -0.42 -2.53 1.03
N VAL A 79 0.61 -3.37 1.02
CA VAL A 79 1.15 -3.97 -0.22
C VAL A 79 1.13 -5.48 -0.09
N ALA A 80 0.29 -6.15 -0.88
CA ALA A 80 0.31 -7.61 -0.97
C ALA A 80 1.47 -8.05 -1.88
N GLU A 81 2.40 -8.87 -1.40
CA GLU A 81 3.58 -9.26 -2.17
C GLU A 81 4.14 -10.64 -1.77
N PRO A 82 4.92 -11.30 -2.65
CA PRO A 82 5.67 -12.49 -2.27
C PRO A 82 6.74 -12.13 -1.23
N VAL A 83 6.90 -12.97 -0.21
CA VAL A 83 7.89 -12.82 0.86
C VAL A 83 8.56 -14.15 1.14
N GLU A 84 9.79 -14.12 1.66
CA GLU A 84 10.49 -15.33 2.13
C GLU A 84 10.66 -15.27 3.64
N ARG A 85 10.44 -16.41 4.31
CA ARG A 85 10.62 -16.50 5.76
C ARG A 85 11.32 -17.79 6.16
N ILE A 86 12.25 -17.67 7.10
CA ILE A 86 12.84 -18.81 7.79
C ILE A 86 11.83 -19.26 8.85
N MET A 87 11.27 -20.46 8.69
CA MET A 87 10.33 -21.06 9.66
C MET A 87 11.07 -21.82 10.76
N ALA A 88 12.18 -22.46 10.40
CA ALA A 88 13.19 -22.99 11.30
C ALA A 88 14.53 -23.11 10.55
N GLU A 89 15.58 -23.55 11.24
CA GLU A 89 16.91 -23.76 10.64
C GLU A 89 16.82 -24.62 9.36
N GLY A 90 17.34 -24.09 8.25
CA GLY A 90 17.30 -24.73 6.93
C GLY A 90 15.91 -24.76 6.24
N MET A 91 14.85 -24.28 6.89
CA MET A 91 13.49 -24.29 6.34
C MET A 91 13.05 -22.87 5.92
N VAL A 92 13.26 -22.56 4.64
CA VAL A 92 12.78 -21.32 4.01
C VAL A 92 11.43 -21.55 3.36
N ALA A 93 10.43 -20.79 3.79
CA ALA A 93 9.10 -20.77 3.20
C ALA A 93 8.94 -19.56 2.28
N ARG A 94 8.44 -19.81 1.06
CA ARG A 94 8.01 -18.75 0.12
C ARG A 94 6.51 -18.54 0.33
N LEU A 95 6.14 -17.35 0.77
CA LEU A 95 4.81 -17.01 1.24
C LEU A 95 4.27 -15.82 0.45
N TRP A 96 2.96 -15.61 0.57
CA TRP A 96 2.37 -14.31 0.27
C TRP A 96 2.17 -13.59 1.59
N GLY A 97 2.53 -12.31 1.61
CA GLY A 97 2.53 -11.48 2.80
C GLY A 97 2.11 -10.06 2.48
N TYR A 98 2.30 -9.20 3.47
CA TYR A 98 2.08 -7.77 3.32
C TYR A 98 3.31 -6.98 3.78
N ASN A 99 3.72 -5.98 2.98
CA ASN A 99 4.77 -5.01 3.31
C ASN A 99 6.08 -5.68 3.80
N GLY A 100 6.52 -6.72 3.10
CA GLY A 100 7.75 -7.45 3.39
C GLY A 100 7.65 -8.60 4.41
N GLN A 101 6.47 -8.86 5.02
CA GLN A 101 6.34 -9.91 6.04
C GLN A 101 5.12 -10.83 5.90
N SER A 102 5.25 -12.02 6.47
CA SER A 102 4.16 -12.94 6.80
C SER A 102 4.37 -13.43 8.25
N THR A 103 3.59 -12.98 9.23
CA THR A 103 2.39 -12.11 9.17
C THR A 103 2.69 -10.66 8.77
N GLY A 104 1.74 -9.99 8.12
CA GLY A 104 1.84 -8.58 7.74
C GLY A 104 1.81 -7.61 8.92
N PRO A 105 1.94 -6.29 8.67
CA PRO A 105 1.94 -5.28 9.72
C PRO A 105 0.57 -5.08 10.37
N THR A 106 0.59 -4.58 11.60
CA THR A 106 -0.60 -4.18 12.35
C THR A 106 -1.13 -2.85 11.83
N ILE A 107 -2.41 -2.83 11.47
CA ILE A 107 -3.14 -1.59 11.18
C ILE A 107 -3.93 -1.24 12.43
N GLU A 108 -3.76 0.00 12.91
CA GLU A 108 -4.37 0.45 14.15
C GLU A 108 -5.14 1.76 13.93
N ALA A 109 -6.40 1.77 14.37
CA ALA A 109 -7.29 2.92 14.29
C ALA A 109 -8.16 3.00 15.55
N VAL A 110 -8.62 4.20 15.87
CA VAL A 110 -9.53 4.49 16.98
C VAL A 110 -10.96 4.63 16.46
N GLU A 111 -11.94 4.19 17.26
CA GLU A 111 -13.35 4.39 16.93
C GLU A 111 -13.65 5.87 16.63
N GLY A 112 -14.37 6.14 15.54
CA GLY A 112 -14.66 7.48 15.06
C GLY A 112 -13.63 8.05 14.07
N GLU A 113 -12.46 7.42 13.92
CA GLU A 113 -11.50 7.82 12.88
C GLU A 113 -12.02 7.49 11.47
N ARG A 114 -11.77 8.39 10.52
CA ARG A 114 -11.93 8.09 9.11
C ARG A 114 -10.64 7.46 8.60
N VAL A 115 -10.73 6.19 8.18
CA VAL A 115 -9.58 5.44 7.70
C VAL A 115 -9.67 5.25 6.19
N ARG A 116 -8.53 5.37 5.50
CA ARG A 116 -8.38 5.00 4.10
C ARG A 116 -7.15 4.11 3.95
N ILE A 117 -7.32 2.97 3.32
CA ILE A 117 -6.22 2.02 3.10
C ILE A 117 -6.07 1.84 1.60
N TYR A 118 -4.92 2.28 1.07
CA TYR A 118 -4.53 1.98 -0.29
C TYR A 118 -3.93 0.57 -0.33
N VAL A 119 -4.46 -0.28 -1.20
CA VAL A 119 -3.97 -1.65 -1.37
C VAL A 119 -3.30 -1.77 -2.73
N THR A 120 -2.01 -2.07 -2.72
CA THR A 120 -1.25 -2.39 -3.93
C THR A 120 -1.04 -3.90 -4.01
N ASN A 121 -1.46 -4.52 -5.11
CA ASN A 121 -1.20 -5.93 -5.36
C ASN A 121 0.07 -6.10 -6.21
N ARG A 122 1.11 -6.71 -5.64
CA ARG A 122 2.34 -7.14 -6.34
C ARG A 122 2.44 -8.67 -6.47
N LEU A 123 1.38 -9.40 -6.10
CA LEU A 123 1.32 -10.83 -6.33
C LEU A 123 1.17 -11.13 -7.83
N PRO A 124 1.61 -12.33 -8.29
CA PRO A 124 1.36 -12.77 -9.65
C PRO A 124 -0.13 -13.11 -9.91
N GLU A 125 -0.97 -13.10 -8.88
CA GLU A 125 -2.38 -13.48 -8.93
C GLU A 125 -3.29 -12.33 -8.51
N HIS A 126 -4.54 -12.35 -8.99
CA HIS A 126 -5.58 -11.45 -8.49
C HIS A 126 -5.87 -11.74 -7.02
N THR A 127 -6.08 -10.68 -6.22
CA THR A 127 -6.35 -10.81 -4.79
C THR A 127 -7.31 -9.73 -4.30
N SER A 128 -7.89 -9.97 -3.13
CA SER A 128 -8.73 -9.03 -2.41
C SER A 128 -8.37 -9.05 -0.92
N VAL A 129 -8.72 -7.99 -0.20
CA VAL A 129 -8.54 -7.90 1.26
C VAL A 129 -9.91 -7.98 1.93
N HIS A 130 -10.04 -8.94 2.84
CA HIS A 130 -11.21 -9.05 3.71
C HIS A 130 -10.90 -8.42 5.07
N TRP A 131 -11.66 -7.39 5.43
CA TRP A 131 -11.54 -6.70 6.71
C TRP A 131 -12.41 -7.40 7.76
N HIS A 132 -11.83 -8.39 8.43
CA HIS A 132 -12.54 -9.23 9.39
C HIS A 132 -13.22 -8.38 10.49
N GLY A 133 -14.52 -8.55 10.66
CA GLY A 133 -15.31 -7.87 11.69
C GLY A 133 -15.72 -6.43 11.37
N MET A 134 -15.27 -5.85 10.25
CA MET A 134 -15.69 -4.50 9.85
C MET A 134 -17.02 -4.52 9.12
N ILE A 135 -17.96 -3.67 9.56
CA ILE A 135 -19.21 -3.42 8.84
C ILE A 135 -18.89 -2.51 7.65
N LEU A 136 -18.70 -3.12 6.49
CA LEU A 136 -18.44 -2.41 5.26
C LEU A 136 -19.60 -2.64 4.28
N PRO A 137 -19.92 -1.66 3.41
CA PRO A 137 -20.80 -1.91 2.28
C PRO A 137 -20.27 -3.11 1.51
N SER A 138 -21.10 -4.13 1.33
CA SER A 138 -20.81 -5.19 0.36
C SER A 138 -21.07 -4.59 -1.02
N GLY A 139 -20.01 -4.09 -1.65
CA GLY A 139 -20.06 -3.60 -3.02
C GLY A 139 -20.08 -4.78 -3.98
N MET A 140 -21.19 -4.94 -4.71
CA MET A 140 -21.13 -5.42 -6.09
C MET A 140 -20.68 -4.29 -7.00
#